data_AF-A0A1A9Z5E1-F1
#
_entry.id   AF-A0A1A9Z5E1-F1
#
_cell.length_a   1.000
_cell.length_b   1.000
_cell.length_c   1.000
_cell.angle_alpha   90.00
_cell.angle_beta   90.00
_cell.angle_gamma   90.00
#
_symmetry.space_group_name_H-M   'P 1'
#
loop_
_entity.id
_entity.type
_entity.pdbx_description
1 polymer ?
#
loop_
_entity_poly.entity_id
_entity_poly.type
_entity_poly.pdbx_seq_one_letter_code
_entity_poly.pdbx_strand_id
1 'polypeptide(L)'
;MSILTDLYIFLDTSWSYRIVEDYVNYIVQRMNIRPYGSSVTLLTASDASLLANQSYNIIDFFKQWNFDTHNQAAKPGFSLPTILSKAMELTDDLFENESKRNSLGLRSLIMLLMPSPLAYVNEHDFDYCQRYLDFLYRTKPDMNFIYYSGGVLVRFKSYVKDPRKDLFLLDPETDVEASSLPVLQRIKNEPRRITNPCSMHPNGSRHHQQQVKQYLPLGFLTFYKIAANNFFSPGYMRYIKIKAFSRIAFVICTSRRNSWPYRNSISTSPSTEQECLQISNNVFSYDLTDMCLNYQTTQECPPLFLSVQAQAFADSSQVMCEEEECFSPQQTQFLLITNNLDCSTYDRDQLSVYL
;
A
#
# COMPACT_ATOMS: atom_id res chain seq x y z
N MET A 1 -14.09 -4.97 5.48
CA MET A 1 -12.88 -5.06 4.63
C MET A 1 -11.69 -5.36 5.53
N SER A 2 -10.85 -6.35 5.22
CA SER A 2 -9.62 -6.58 5.99
C SER A 2 -8.51 -5.65 5.49
N ILE A 3 -7.87 -4.93 6.41
CA ILE A 3 -6.73 -4.06 6.12
C ILE A 3 -5.49 -4.95 6.13
N LEU A 4 -4.71 -4.91 5.05
CA LEU A 4 -3.41 -5.54 4.95
C LEU A 4 -2.42 -4.47 4.51
N THR A 5 -1.69 -3.91 5.47
CA THR A 5 -0.84 -2.74 5.25
C THR A 5 0.46 -2.90 6.01
N ASP A 6 1.57 -2.55 5.37
CA ASP A 6 2.82 -2.26 6.06
C ASP A 6 2.84 -0.74 6.33
N LEU A 7 2.58 -0.37 7.59
CA LEU A 7 2.51 1.04 8.02
C LEU A 7 3.83 1.44 8.68
N TYR A 8 4.51 2.42 8.11
CA TYR A 8 5.65 3.09 8.73
C TYR A 8 5.21 4.47 9.20
N ILE A 9 5.25 4.69 10.51
CA ILE A 9 4.87 5.97 11.12
C ILE A 9 6.15 6.75 11.40
N PHE A 10 6.28 7.94 10.82
CA PHE A 10 7.34 8.90 11.12
C PHE A 10 6.79 9.98 12.04
N LEU A 11 7.09 9.87 13.33
CA LEU A 11 6.54 10.71 14.39
C LEU A 11 7.52 11.81 14.78
N ASP A 12 7.09 13.06 14.71
CA ASP A 12 7.82 14.19 15.30
C ASP A 12 7.64 14.16 16.82
N THR A 13 8.72 13.83 17.55
CA THR A 13 8.72 13.76 19.01
C THR A 13 8.73 15.12 19.71
N SER A 14 8.54 16.22 18.96
CA SER A 14 8.13 17.51 19.53
C SER A 14 6.68 17.49 20.01
N TRP A 15 5.87 16.54 19.53
CA TRP A 15 4.56 16.26 20.13
C TRP A 15 4.70 15.80 21.57
N SER A 16 3.79 16.21 22.44
CA SER A 16 3.69 15.58 23.76
C SER A 16 3.20 14.13 23.61
N TYR A 17 3.91 13.18 24.21
CA TYR A 17 3.51 11.77 24.23
C TYR A 17 2.03 11.58 24.60
N ARG A 18 1.57 12.26 25.67
CA ARG A 18 0.19 12.16 26.18
C ARG A 18 -0.88 12.59 25.19
N ILE A 19 -0.51 13.41 24.20
CA ILE A 19 -1.43 13.83 23.14
C ILE A 19 -1.36 12.80 22.01
N VAL A 20 -0.15 12.54 21.50
CA VAL A 20 0.00 11.79 20.25
C VAL A 20 -0.20 10.29 20.41
N GLU A 21 -0.04 9.74 21.62
CA GLU A 21 -0.31 8.33 21.92
C GLU A 21 -1.73 7.93 21.51
N ASP A 22 -2.75 8.71 21.89
CA ASP A 22 -4.15 8.39 21.61
C ASP A 22 -4.44 8.33 20.10
N TYR A 23 -3.85 9.23 19.33
CA TYR A 23 -4.00 9.27 17.86
C TYR A 23 -3.34 8.08 17.18
N VAL A 24 -2.11 7.74 17.58
CA VAL A 24 -1.42 6.54 17.06
C VAL A 24 -2.16 5.28 17.47
N ASN A 25 -2.59 5.19 18.72
CA ASN A 25 -3.38 4.08 19.26
C ASN A 25 -4.69 3.89 18.50
N TYR A 26 -5.41 4.96 18.21
CA TYR A 26 -6.65 4.92 17.44
C TYR A 26 -6.44 4.26 16.06
N ILE A 27 -5.38 4.64 15.36
CA ILE A 27 -5.03 4.08 14.04
C ILE A 27 -4.61 2.62 14.19
N VAL A 28 -3.64 2.32 15.06
CA VAL A 28 -3.04 0.98 15.22
C VAL A 28 -4.08 -0.05 15.67
N GLN A 29 -4.95 0.29 16.62
CA GLN A 29 -6.05 -0.58 17.07
C GLN A 29 -6.97 -0.99 15.92
N ARG A 30 -7.32 -0.03 15.05
CA ARG A 30 -8.29 -0.26 13.97
C ARG A 30 -7.67 -0.84 12.71
N MET A 31 -6.35 -0.87 12.60
CA MET A 31 -5.64 -1.58 11.53
C MET A 31 -5.60 -3.10 11.73
N ASN A 32 -5.86 -3.59 12.95
CA ASN A 32 -5.82 -5.00 13.32
C ASN A 32 -4.48 -5.66 12.91
N ILE A 33 -3.39 -5.18 13.50
CA ILE A 33 -2.03 -5.69 13.25
C ILE A 33 -1.89 -7.15 13.73
N ARG A 34 -1.26 -7.98 12.90
CA ARG A 34 -1.03 -9.42 13.13
C ARG A 34 -0.06 -9.99 12.08
N PRO A 35 0.58 -11.16 12.31
CA PRO A 35 1.62 -11.69 11.42
C PRO A 35 1.20 -11.83 9.95
N TYR A 36 0.00 -12.35 9.70
CA TYR A 36 -0.59 -12.50 8.37
C TYR A 36 -1.47 -11.31 7.95
N GLY A 37 -1.44 -10.23 8.73
CA GLY A 37 -2.28 -9.05 8.59
C GLY A 37 -1.48 -7.82 8.21
N SER A 38 -1.77 -6.73 8.91
CA SER A 38 -0.98 -5.50 8.86
C SER A 38 0.20 -5.56 9.82
N SER A 39 1.25 -4.80 9.50
CA SER A 39 2.40 -4.56 10.37
C SER A 39 2.55 -3.06 10.62
N VAL A 40 3.14 -2.70 11.76
CA VAL A 40 3.43 -1.29 12.08
C VAL A 40 4.86 -1.14 12.58
N THR A 41 5.53 -0.10 12.13
CA THR A 41 6.86 0.33 12.60
C THR A 41 6.78 1.81 12.94
N LEU A 42 7.37 2.22 14.06
CA LEU A 42 7.40 3.63 14.47
C LEU A 42 8.85 4.14 14.48
N LEU A 43 9.05 5.25 13.78
CA LEU A 43 10.32 5.94 13.65
C LEU A 43 10.16 7.40 14.08
N THR A 44 11.26 8.02 14.49
CA THR A 44 11.30 9.48 14.66
C THR A 44 11.21 10.17 13.29
N ALA A 45 10.61 11.36 13.26
CA ALA A 45 10.57 12.18 12.04
C ALA A 45 11.84 13.04 11.84
N SER A 46 12.72 13.12 12.85
CA SER A 46 13.90 14.00 12.85
C SER A 46 15.13 13.33 12.24
N ASP A 47 15.43 12.10 12.65
CA ASP A 47 16.59 11.32 12.23
C ASP A 47 16.23 9.92 11.72
N ALA A 48 14.95 9.56 11.72
CA ALA A 48 14.43 8.27 11.29
C ALA A 48 14.99 7.07 12.08
N SER A 49 15.36 7.29 13.34
CA SER A 49 15.68 6.24 14.30
C SER A 49 14.42 5.49 14.75
N LEU A 50 14.57 4.21 15.12
CA LEU A 50 13.46 3.37 15.55
C LEU A 50 13.00 3.74 16.96
N LEU A 51 11.70 4.02 17.12
CA LEU A 51 11.03 4.12 18.41
C LEU A 51 10.35 2.79 18.78
N ALA A 52 9.76 2.11 17.79
CA ALA A 52 9.29 0.73 17.92
C ALA A 52 9.61 -0.03 16.64
N ASN A 53 10.19 -1.22 16.79
CA ASN A 53 10.49 -2.10 15.67
C ASN A 53 9.20 -2.66 15.06
N GLN A 54 9.31 -3.29 13.88
CA GLN A 54 8.18 -3.88 13.18
C GLN A 54 7.42 -4.84 14.10
N SER A 55 6.17 -4.47 14.38
CA SER A 55 5.32 -5.14 15.34
C SER A 55 4.06 -5.66 14.67
N TYR A 56 3.68 -6.87 15.09
CA TYR A 56 2.46 -7.56 14.66
C TYR A 56 1.46 -7.69 15.81
N ASN A 57 1.74 -7.08 16.95
CA ASN A 57 0.90 -7.12 18.13
C ASN A 57 0.88 -5.73 18.78
N ILE A 58 -0.31 -5.26 19.14
CA ILE A 58 -0.49 -3.93 19.70
C ILE A 58 0.16 -3.77 21.07
N ILE A 59 0.13 -4.81 21.89
CA ILE A 59 0.74 -4.80 23.22
C ILE A 59 2.27 -4.68 23.07
N ASP A 60 2.87 -5.43 22.15
CA ASP A 60 4.32 -5.38 21.95
C ASP A 60 4.78 -4.06 21.30
N PHE A 61 3.92 -3.44 20.48
CA PHE A 61 4.14 -2.11 19.95
C PHE A 61 4.19 -1.05 21.08
N PHE A 62 3.19 -0.99 21.96
CA PHE A 62 3.15 -0.02 23.06
C PHE A 62 4.09 -0.36 24.23
N LYS A 63 4.56 -1.60 24.35
CA LYS A 63 5.68 -1.92 25.24
C LYS A 63 6.98 -1.25 24.77
N GLN A 64 7.23 -1.29 23.46
CA GLN A 64 8.42 -0.67 22.86
C GLN A 64 8.31 0.85 22.84
N TRP A 65 7.13 1.39 22.49
CA TRP A 65 6.88 2.83 22.49
C TRP A 65 5.99 3.27 23.66
N ASN A 66 6.65 3.79 24.68
CA ASN A 66 6.07 4.32 25.92
C ASN A 66 6.58 5.75 26.22
N PHE A 67 6.03 6.38 27.26
CA PHE A 67 6.41 7.74 27.68
C PHE A 67 7.94 7.95 27.80
N ASP A 68 8.65 7.01 28.41
CA ASP A 68 10.10 7.14 28.61
C ASP A 68 10.85 7.07 27.28
N THR A 69 10.56 6.07 26.45
CA THR A 69 11.20 5.91 25.14
C THR A 69 10.89 7.07 24.18
N HIS A 70 9.69 7.65 24.27
CA HIS A 70 9.30 8.83 23.49
C HIS A 70 10.15 10.05 23.89
N ASN A 71 10.29 10.31 25.20
CA ASN A 71 11.03 11.47 25.70
C ASN A 71 12.56 11.29 25.60
N GLN A 72 13.04 10.05 25.58
CA GLN A 72 14.45 9.72 25.36
C GLN A 72 14.85 9.72 23.88
N ALA A 73 13.90 9.93 22.96
CA ALA A 73 14.19 10.02 21.54
C ALA A 73 15.28 11.09 21.29
N ALA A 74 16.32 10.71 20.55
CA ALA A 74 17.58 11.44 20.48
C ALA A 74 17.43 12.90 20.04
N LYS A 75 16.42 13.21 19.21
CA LYS A 75 16.19 14.55 18.69
C LYS A 75 14.71 14.79 18.36
N PRO A 76 14.04 15.80 18.97
CA PRO A 76 12.74 16.25 18.49
C PRO A 76 12.85 17.02 17.18
N GLY A 77 11.81 16.99 16.36
CA GLY A 77 11.70 17.74 15.12
C GLY A 77 11.31 16.90 13.92
N PHE A 78 11.44 17.52 12.74
CA PHE A 78 10.97 16.96 11.48
C PHE A 78 12.01 17.22 10.37
N SER A 79 12.42 16.16 9.66
CA SER A 79 13.36 16.21 8.54
C SER A 79 12.82 15.38 7.38
N LEU A 80 12.17 16.05 6.42
CA LEU A 80 11.68 15.36 5.23
C LEU A 80 12.80 14.67 4.42
N PRO A 81 13.98 15.28 4.19
CA PRO A 81 15.09 14.60 3.49
C PRO A 81 15.45 13.25 4.12
N THR A 82 15.55 13.22 5.45
CA THR A 82 15.90 12.00 6.19
C THR A 82 14.78 10.96 6.11
N ILE A 83 13.52 11.39 6.25
CA ILE A 83 12.35 10.51 6.11
C ILE A 83 12.30 9.87 4.73
N LEU A 84 12.49 10.66 3.66
CA LEU A 84 12.46 10.14 2.28
C LEU A 84 13.56 9.12 2.04
N SER A 85 14.78 9.40 2.54
CA SER A 85 15.92 8.49 2.41
C SER A 85 15.64 7.18 3.15
N LYS A 86 15.15 7.26 4.38
CA LYS A 86 14.79 6.08 5.16
C LYS A 86 13.61 5.31 4.56
N ALA A 87 12.62 5.99 4.00
CA ALA A 87 11.49 5.37 3.33
C ALA A 87 11.94 4.54 2.11
N MET A 88 12.94 5.02 1.36
CA MET A 88 13.57 4.25 0.29
C MET A 88 14.22 2.98 0.83
N GLU A 89 15.10 3.11 1.84
CA GLU A 89 15.80 1.98 2.48
C GLU A 89 14.82 0.93 2.99
N LEU A 90 13.79 1.35 3.75
CA LEU A 90 12.76 0.44 4.28
C LEU A 90 11.98 -0.28 3.17
N THR A 91 11.72 0.40 2.05
CA THR A 91 11.02 -0.19 0.91
C THR A 91 11.92 -1.19 0.17
N ASP A 92 13.20 -0.89 0.02
CA ASP A 92 14.18 -1.79 -0.59
C ASP A 92 14.37 -3.05 0.25
N ASP A 93 14.52 -2.91 1.57
CA ASP A 93 14.60 -4.05 2.51
C ASP A 93 13.32 -4.91 2.47
N LEU A 94 12.16 -4.28 2.41
CA LEU A 94 10.87 -4.97 2.29
C LEU A 94 10.80 -5.78 1.00
N PHE A 95 11.15 -5.16 -0.13
CA PHE A 95 11.12 -5.85 -1.43
C PHE A 95 12.19 -6.93 -1.52
N GLU A 96 13.37 -6.75 -0.96
CA GLU A 96 14.38 -7.80 -0.90
C GLU A 96 13.88 -9.01 -0.10
N ASN A 97 13.23 -8.78 1.04
CA ASN A 97 12.64 -9.84 1.85
C ASN A 97 11.47 -10.55 1.13
N GLU A 98 10.62 -9.79 0.44
CA GLU A 98 9.54 -10.36 -0.39
C GLU A 98 10.10 -11.18 -1.55
N SER A 99 11.19 -10.72 -2.19
CA SER A 99 11.90 -11.42 -3.26
C SER A 99 12.47 -12.75 -2.78
N LYS A 100 13.20 -12.74 -1.66
CA LYS A 100 13.76 -13.96 -1.03
C LYS A 100 12.69 -14.97 -0.67
N ARG A 101 11.48 -14.51 -0.32
CA ARG A 101 10.33 -15.36 0.02
C ARG A 101 9.44 -15.70 -1.18
N ASN A 102 9.78 -15.23 -2.38
CA ASN A 102 8.96 -15.38 -3.58
C ASN A 102 7.50 -14.90 -3.38
N SER A 103 7.34 -13.79 -2.65
CA SER A 103 6.06 -13.17 -2.32
C SER A 103 5.61 -12.21 -3.45
N LEU A 104 4.30 -12.01 -3.59
CA LEU A 104 3.74 -11.05 -4.55
C LEU A 104 3.55 -9.64 -4.01
N GLY A 105 4.00 -9.38 -2.78
CA GLY A 105 3.76 -8.14 -2.05
C GLY A 105 2.27 -7.81 -2.03
N LEU A 106 1.51 -8.35 -1.09
CA LEU A 106 0.03 -8.24 -1.06
C LEU A 106 -0.51 -7.31 0.02
N ARG A 107 0.31 -6.36 0.44
CA ARG A 107 -0.03 -5.34 1.43
C ARG A 107 0.00 -3.97 0.76
N SER A 108 -0.76 -3.00 1.24
CA SER A 108 -0.46 -1.60 0.89
C SER A 108 0.79 -1.13 1.64
N LEU A 109 1.54 -0.19 1.07
CA LEU A 109 2.74 0.38 1.67
C LEU A 109 2.49 1.86 1.96
N ILE A 110 2.46 2.21 3.24
CA ILE A 110 2.08 3.56 3.67
C ILE A 110 3.16 4.13 4.59
N MET A 111 3.62 5.32 4.23
CA MET A 111 4.46 6.19 5.04
C MET A 111 3.58 7.26 5.67
N LEU A 112 3.19 7.09 6.93
CA LEU A 112 2.39 8.05 7.68
C LEU A 112 3.30 9.02 8.41
N LEU A 113 3.33 10.27 7.96
CA LEU A 113 4.12 11.32 8.57
C LEU A 113 3.24 12.07 9.57
N MET A 114 3.73 12.23 10.80
CA MET A 114 3.05 12.96 11.87
C MET A 114 3.89 14.16 12.35
N PRO A 115 4.02 15.23 11.54
CA PRO A 115 4.72 16.45 11.93
C PRO A 115 4.00 17.19 13.06
N SER A 116 4.77 17.80 13.97
CA SER A 116 4.23 18.69 15.00
C SER A 116 3.63 19.97 14.43
N PRO A 117 2.84 20.74 15.21
CA PRO A 117 2.25 21.99 14.74
C PRO A 117 3.29 23.02 14.28
N LEU A 118 4.54 22.92 14.74
CA LEU A 118 5.63 23.83 14.39
C LEU A 118 6.56 23.28 13.31
N ALA A 119 6.40 22.02 12.89
CA ALA A 119 7.24 21.40 11.89
C ALA A 119 7.11 22.07 10.51
N TYR A 120 8.22 22.23 9.80
CA TYR A 120 8.27 22.69 8.43
C TYR A 120 9.44 22.03 7.70
N VAL A 121 9.40 22.04 6.36
CA VAL A 121 10.54 21.65 5.54
C VAL A 121 11.39 22.90 5.31
N ASN A 122 12.69 22.81 5.56
CA ASN A 122 13.61 23.92 5.33
C ASN A 122 13.60 24.32 3.84
N GLU A 123 13.60 25.62 3.54
CA GLU A 123 13.62 26.13 2.16
C GLU A 123 14.85 25.61 1.38
N HIS A 124 15.99 25.44 2.06
CA HIS A 124 17.20 24.88 1.46
C HIS A 124 17.02 23.42 0.99
N ASP A 125 16.09 22.69 1.60
CA ASP A 125 15.81 21.29 1.26
C ASP A 125 14.66 21.14 0.25
N PHE A 126 14.02 22.24 -0.16
CA PHE A 126 12.81 22.21 -1.00
C PHE A 126 13.07 21.47 -2.32
N ASP A 127 14.05 21.94 -3.11
CA ASP A 127 14.35 21.37 -4.43
C ASP A 127 14.80 19.91 -4.34
N TYR A 128 15.58 19.59 -3.30
CA TYR A 128 16.01 18.22 -3.03
C TYR A 128 14.80 17.32 -2.77
N CYS A 129 13.92 17.71 -1.85
CA CYS A 129 12.74 16.92 -1.47
C CYS A 129 11.80 16.72 -2.66
N GLN A 130 11.56 17.76 -3.46
CA GLN A 130 10.70 17.67 -4.65
C GLN A 130 11.24 16.63 -5.65
N ARG A 131 12.52 16.77 -6.04
CA ARG A 131 13.15 15.84 -6.99
C ARG A 131 13.18 14.42 -6.46
N TYR A 132 13.42 14.26 -5.16
CA TYR A 132 13.53 12.94 -4.56
C TYR A 132 12.16 12.27 -4.40
N LEU A 133 11.10 13.01 -4.07
CA LEU A 133 9.72 12.52 -4.15
C LEU A 133 9.36 12.06 -5.56
N ASP A 134 9.67 12.86 -6.60
CA ASP A 134 9.42 12.47 -7.99
C ASP A 134 10.19 11.20 -8.39
N PHE A 135 11.41 11.03 -7.88
CA PHE A 135 12.20 9.82 -8.07
C PHE A 135 11.55 8.62 -7.37
N LEU A 136 11.07 8.79 -6.13
CA LEU A 136 10.39 7.73 -5.37
C LEU A 136 9.07 7.33 -6.01
N TYR A 137 8.25 8.27 -6.48
CA TYR A 137 7.01 7.93 -7.19
C TYR A 137 7.26 7.22 -8.52
N ARG A 138 8.39 7.49 -9.16
CA ARG A 138 8.83 6.78 -10.38
C ARG A 138 9.29 5.35 -10.10
N THR A 139 10.14 5.19 -9.10
CA THR A 139 10.80 3.91 -8.83
C THR A 139 9.99 3.00 -7.92
N LYS A 140 9.21 3.58 -6.99
CA LYS A 140 8.39 2.91 -5.97
C LYS A 140 6.93 3.41 -5.99
N PRO A 141 6.20 3.20 -7.10
CA PRO A 141 4.85 3.75 -7.30
C PRO A 141 3.78 3.22 -6.32
N ASP A 142 4.09 2.20 -5.54
CA ASP A 142 3.19 1.60 -4.53
C ASP A 142 3.41 2.14 -3.11
N MET A 143 4.43 2.97 -2.91
CA MET A 143 4.63 3.72 -1.68
C MET A 143 3.77 4.97 -1.67
N ASN A 144 3.00 5.17 -0.60
CA ASN A 144 2.15 6.35 -0.44
C ASN A 144 2.55 7.13 0.81
N PHE A 145 2.74 8.44 0.66
CA PHE A 145 2.95 9.36 1.77
C PHE A 145 1.61 9.96 2.20
N ILE A 146 1.27 9.83 3.48
CA ILE A 146 0.11 10.46 4.10
C ILE A 146 0.63 11.36 5.22
N TYR A 147 0.22 12.62 5.23
CA TYR A 147 0.55 13.55 6.31
C TYR A 147 -0.64 13.68 7.24
N TYR A 148 -0.42 13.41 8.51
CA TYR A 148 -1.35 13.63 9.60
C TYR A 148 -0.72 14.61 10.59
N SER A 149 -0.89 15.90 10.32
CA SER A 149 -0.10 16.96 10.96
C SER A 149 -0.98 17.92 11.75
N GLY A 150 -0.44 18.44 12.85
CA GLY A 150 -1.05 19.57 13.54
C GLY A 150 -0.75 20.91 12.87
N GLY A 151 -1.50 21.95 13.22
CA GLY A 151 -1.30 23.30 12.70
C GLY A 151 -1.71 23.46 11.23
N VAL A 152 -0.98 24.28 10.47
CA VAL A 152 -1.39 24.67 9.12
C VAL A 152 -0.90 23.65 8.07
N LEU A 153 -1.81 22.88 7.50
CA LEU A 153 -1.49 21.82 6.52
C LEU A 153 -0.91 22.33 5.20
N VAL A 154 -1.19 23.58 4.81
CA VAL A 154 -0.81 24.12 3.49
C VAL A 154 0.69 24.06 3.22
N ARG A 155 1.53 24.09 4.28
CA ARG A 155 2.98 23.98 4.18
C ARG A 155 3.46 22.63 3.62
N PHE A 156 2.63 21.59 3.70
CA PHE A 156 2.95 20.27 3.16
C PHE A 156 2.34 20.00 1.79
N LYS A 157 1.57 20.94 1.24
CA LYS A 157 0.83 20.79 -0.03
C LYS A 157 1.73 20.40 -1.20
N SER A 158 2.95 20.91 -1.25
CA SER A 158 3.89 20.62 -2.33
C SER A 158 4.54 19.24 -2.21
N TYR A 159 4.46 18.56 -1.06
CA TYR A 159 5.17 17.30 -0.80
C TYR A 159 4.26 16.06 -0.85
N VAL A 160 3.04 16.22 -1.37
CA VAL A 160 2.05 15.14 -1.52
C VAL A 160 1.52 15.07 -2.94
N LYS A 161 1.06 13.88 -3.33
CA LYS A 161 0.51 13.64 -4.66
C LYS A 161 -0.86 14.30 -4.84
N ASP A 162 -1.77 14.12 -3.88
CA ASP A 162 -3.08 14.78 -3.88
C ASP A 162 -3.35 15.41 -2.49
N PRO A 163 -3.21 16.75 -2.36
CA PRO A 163 -3.46 17.44 -1.11
C PRO A 163 -4.85 17.22 -0.49
N ARG A 164 -5.85 16.81 -1.29
CA ARG A 164 -7.21 16.54 -0.78
C ARG A 164 -7.36 15.15 -0.18
N LYS A 165 -6.44 14.23 -0.50
CA LYS A 165 -6.50 12.82 -0.09
C LYS A 165 -5.37 12.43 0.85
N ASP A 166 -4.27 13.16 0.85
CA ASP A 166 -3.04 12.77 1.55
C ASP A 166 -2.62 13.77 2.65
N LEU A 167 -3.41 14.84 2.89
CA LEU A 167 -3.21 15.76 4.01
C LEU A 167 -4.41 15.72 4.97
N PHE A 168 -4.13 15.47 6.24
CA PHE A 168 -5.12 15.42 7.30
C PHE A 168 -4.65 16.22 8.50
N LEU A 169 -5.58 16.93 9.13
CA LEU A 169 -5.32 17.71 10.33
C LEU A 169 -5.39 16.79 11.54
N LEU A 170 -4.31 16.75 12.31
CA LEU A 170 -4.30 16.23 13.67
C LEU A 170 -4.63 17.40 14.60
N ASP A 171 -5.84 17.40 15.14
CA ASP A 171 -6.32 18.47 16.01
C ASP A 171 -6.57 17.96 17.44
N PRO A 172 -5.63 18.26 18.39
CA PRO A 172 -5.76 17.96 19.81
C PRO A 172 -7.01 18.52 20.50
N GLU A 173 -7.65 19.53 19.92
CA GLU A 173 -8.86 20.15 20.48
C GLU A 173 -10.14 19.41 20.08
N THR A 174 -10.05 18.51 19.10
CA THR A 174 -11.17 17.68 18.64
C THR A 174 -11.07 16.27 19.16
N ASP A 175 -12.20 15.56 19.17
CA ASP A 175 -12.24 14.16 19.53
C ASP A 175 -11.31 13.31 18.64
N VAL A 176 -10.60 12.36 19.26
CA VAL A 176 -9.58 11.54 18.61
C VAL A 176 -10.16 10.77 17.42
N GLU A 177 -11.40 10.28 17.53
CA GLU A 177 -12.09 9.60 16.43
C GLU A 177 -12.37 10.55 15.27
N ALA A 178 -12.88 11.75 15.53
CA ALA A 178 -13.20 12.73 14.49
C ALA A 178 -11.96 13.12 13.68
N SER A 179 -10.82 13.35 14.36
CA SER A 179 -9.55 13.72 13.72
C SER A 179 -8.89 12.53 12.99
N SER A 180 -8.97 11.32 13.55
CA SER A 180 -8.21 10.15 13.04
C SER A 180 -8.98 9.32 12.01
N LEU A 181 -10.31 9.37 12.02
CA LEU A 181 -11.14 8.57 11.11
C LEU A 181 -10.85 8.83 9.63
N PRO A 182 -10.66 10.08 9.15
CA PRO A 182 -10.31 10.35 7.76
C PRO A 182 -8.98 9.69 7.33
N VAL A 183 -7.96 9.75 8.18
CA VAL A 183 -6.65 9.11 7.95
C VAL A 183 -6.81 7.60 7.86
N LEU A 184 -7.55 7.01 8.81
CA LEU A 184 -7.82 5.59 8.82
C LEU A 184 -8.60 5.14 7.56
N GLN A 185 -9.57 5.94 7.11
CA GLN A 185 -10.30 5.67 5.86
C GLN A 185 -9.36 5.73 4.65
N ARG A 186 -8.46 6.72 4.59
CA ARG A 186 -7.45 6.81 3.53
C ARG A 186 -6.51 5.60 3.50
N ILE A 187 -6.08 5.12 4.67
CA ILE A 187 -5.28 3.89 4.82
C ILE A 187 -6.06 2.66 4.33
N LYS A 188 -7.33 2.52 4.78
CA LYS A 188 -8.24 1.43 4.39
C LYS A 188 -8.51 1.39 2.88
N ASN A 189 -8.58 2.56 2.25
CA ASN A 189 -8.93 2.71 0.84
C ASN A 189 -7.73 2.53 -0.09
N GLU A 190 -6.50 2.43 0.44
CA GLU A 190 -5.33 2.14 -0.37
C GLU A 190 -5.37 0.69 -0.88
N PRO A 191 -5.37 0.45 -2.20
CA PRO A 191 -5.35 -0.91 -2.74
C PRO A 191 -4.09 -1.66 -2.31
N ARG A 192 -4.20 -2.97 -2.14
CA ARG A 192 -3.04 -3.84 -1.93
C ARG A 192 -2.18 -3.84 -3.18
N ARG A 193 -0.85 -3.78 -3.03
CA ARG A 193 0.02 -3.95 -4.19
C ARG A 193 -0.06 -5.40 -4.69
N ILE A 194 0.23 -5.60 -5.96
CA ILE A 194 0.63 -6.88 -6.54
C ILE A 194 1.86 -6.51 -7.36
N THR A 195 3.01 -6.95 -6.88
CA THR A 195 4.29 -6.56 -7.44
C THR A 195 5.16 -7.78 -7.61
N ASN A 196 6.03 -7.75 -8.61
CA ASN A 196 7.22 -8.56 -8.60
C ASN A 196 8.23 -7.84 -7.71
N PRO A 197 8.56 -8.36 -6.52
CA PRO A 197 9.54 -7.73 -5.65
C PRO A 197 10.92 -7.90 -6.27
N CYS A 198 11.31 -6.97 -7.14
CA CYS A 198 12.69 -6.87 -7.54
C CYS A 198 13.47 -6.14 -6.45
N SER A 199 14.49 -6.82 -5.94
CA SER A 199 15.65 -6.14 -5.37
C SER A 199 16.24 -5.20 -6.43
N MET A 200 17.04 -4.21 -6.03
CA MET A 200 17.63 -3.10 -6.82
C MET A 200 18.39 -3.46 -8.13
N HIS A 201 18.18 -4.62 -8.73
CA HIS A 201 18.66 -4.98 -10.04
C HIS A 201 17.56 -4.73 -11.08
N PRO A 202 17.69 -3.68 -11.93
CA PRO A 202 16.76 -3.41 -13.05
C PRO A 202 16.73 -4.53 -14.11
N ASN A 203 17.55 -5.57 -13.95
CA ASN A 203 17.59 -6.80 -14.75
C ASN A 203 17.36 -8.07 -13.88
N GLY A 204 16.72 -7.93 -12.72
CA GLY A 204 16.37 -9.05 -11.86
C GLY A 204 15.60 -10.12 -12.62
N SER A 205 15.85 -11.39 -12.24
CA SER A 205 15.22 -12.57 -12.85
C SER A 205 13.72 -12.36 -13.01
N ARG A 206 13.22 -12.42 -14.26
CA ARG A 206 11.77 -12.46 -14.49
C ARG A 206 11.22 -13.68 -13.74
N HIS A 207 10.40 -13.44 -12.72
CA HIS A 207 9.74 -14.52 -12.01
C HIS A 207 8.71 -15.13 -12.97
N HIS A 208 8.91 -16.40 -13.31
CA HIS A 208 8.16 -17.06 -14.38
C HIS A 208 6.68 -17.15 -13.98
N GLN A 209 6.40 -17.73 -12.82
CA GLN A 209 5.06 -17.80 -12.27
C GLN A 209 5.11 -17.74 -10.75
N GLN A 210 4.23 -16.94 -10.16
CA GLN A 210 4.06 -16.82 -8.71
C GLN A 210 2.58 -17.00 -8.39
N GLN A 211 2.30 -17.65 -7.26
CA GLN A 211 0.93 -17.86 -6.83
C GLN A 211 0.81 -17.78 -5.32
N VAL A 212 -0.32 -17.27 -4.86
CA VAL A 212 -0.58 -17.08 -3.43
C VAL A 212 -2.06 -17.24 -3.15
N LYS A 213 -2.36 -17.99 -2.09
CA LYS A 213 -3.73 -18.16 -1.63
C LYS A 213 -4.17 -16.90 -0.89
N GLN A 214 -5.40 -16.48 -1.13
CA GLN A 214 -6.01 -15.31 -0.54
C GLN A 214 -7.33 -15.69 0.12
N TYR A 215 -7.62 -15.01 1.22
CA TYR A 215 -8.75 -15.32 2.09
C TYR A 215 -9.66 -14.10 2.20
N LEU A 216 -10.96 -14.31 2.06
CA LEU A 216 -11.95 -13.25 2.07
C LEU A 216 -13.21 -13.72 2.78
N PRO A 217 -13.76 -12.96 3.74
CA PRO A 217 -15.10 -13.27 4.27
C PRO A 217 -16.16 -13.20 3.18
N LEU A 218 -17.29 -13.88 3.38
CA LEU A 218 -18.44 -13.80 2.48
C LEU A 218 -18.93 -12.36 2.33
N GLY A 219 -19.25 -11.95 1.10
CA GLY A 219 -19.76 -10.62 0.77
C GLY A 219 -18.71 -9.50 0.82
N PHE A 220 -17.48 -9.80 1.21
CA PHE A 220 -16.42 -8.81 1.28
C PHE A 220 -15.76 -8.62 -0.09
N LEU A 221 -15.10 -7.48 -0.23
CA LEU A 221 -14.36 -7.05 -1.41
C LEU A 221 -12.94 -6.67 -0.99
N THR A 222 -11.97 -7.02 -1.82
CA THR A 222 -10.58 -6.55 -1.70
C THR A 222 -10.18 -5.87 -3.01
N PHE A 223 -9.45 -4.76 -2.89
CA PHE A 223 -8.87 -4.04 -4.01
C PHE A 223 -7.35 -4.29 -4.10
N TYR A 224 -6.88 -4.41 -5.33
CA TYR A 224 -5.49 -4.61 -5.67
C TYR A 224 -5.07 -3.61 -6.76
N LYS A 225 -3.78 -3.32 -6.82
CA LYS A 225 -3.14 -2.47 -7.81
C LYS A 225 -1.86 -3.14 -8.29
N ILE A 226 -1.69 -3.21 -9.60
CA ILE A 226 -0.42 -3.52 -10.26
C ILE A 226 0.08 -2.23 -10.90
N ALA A 227 1.19 -1.69 -10.40
CA ALA A 227 1.82 -0.51 -10.98
C ALA A 227 2.39 -0.81 -12.38
N ALA A 228 2.45 0.21 -13.24
CA ALA A 228 2.92 0.07 -14.63
C ALA A 228 4.33 -0.53 -14.74
N ASN A 229 5.22 -0.25 -13.77
CA ASN A 229 6.58 -0.81 -13.71
C ASN A 229 6.59 -2.35 -13.78
N ASN A 230 5.50 -3.01 -13.36
CA ASN A 230 5.34 -4.46 -13.40
C ASN A 230 4.91 -5.02 -14.77
N PHE A 231 4.64 -4.18 -15.75
CA PHE A 231 4.25 -4.63 -17.10
C PHE A 231 4.62 -3.63 -18.22
N PHE A 232 5.50 -2.67 -17.95
CA PHE A 232 5.82 -1.59 -18.90
C PHE A 232 6.59 -2.06 -20.12
N SER A 233 7.61 -2.91 -19.93
CA SER A 233 8.44 -3.37 -21.05
C SER A 233 7.69 -4.41 -21.88
N PRO A 234 7.88 -4.46 -23.21
CA PRO A 234 7.35 -5.51 -24.06
C PRO A 234 7.72 -6.90 -23.51
N GLY A 235 6.80 -7.85 -23.65
CA GLY A 235 6.94 -9.16 -23.02
C GLY A 235 6.10 -10.23 -23.69
N TYR A 236 6.10 -11.43 -23.10
CA TYR A 236 5.25 -12.53 -23.54
C TYR A 236 4.67 -13.24 -22.33
N MET A 237 3.46 -13.78 -22.49
CA MET A 237 2.77 -14.55 -21.45
C MET A 237 2.69 -13.78 -20.12
N ARG A 238 2.51 -12.46 -20.16
CA ARG A 238 2.40 -11.66 -18.93
C ARG A 238 0.94 -11.55 -18.55
N TYR A 239 0.55 -12.13 -17.42
CA TYR A 239 -0.85 -12.13 -17.03
C TYR A 239 -1.04 -12.18 -15.52
N ILE A 240 -2.24 -11.82 -15.10
CA ILE A 240 -2.78 -12.16 -13.79
C ILE A 240 -3.98 -13.10 -13.95
N LYS A 241 -4.06 -14.12 -13.10
CA LYS A 241 -5.17 -15.05 -13.04
C LYS A 241 -5.72 -15.13 -11.63
N ILE A 242 -7.03 -15.29 -11.54
CA ILE A 242 -7.73 -15.60 -10.30
C ILE A 242 -8.47 -16.90 -10.50
N LYS A 243 -8.20 -17.87 -9.63
CA LYS A 243 -8.87 -19.16 -9.61
C LYS A 243 -9.62 -19.30 -8.30
N ALA A 244 -10.93 -19.54 -8.38
CA ALA A 244 -11.72 -19.89 -7.20
C ALA A 244 -11.17 -21.18 -6.58
N PHE A 245 -10.93 -21.15 -5.27
CA PHE A 245 -10.48 -22.33 -4.51
C PHE A 245 -11.64 -22.88 -3.66
N SER A 246 -12.39 -21.99 -3.00
CA SER A 246 -13.68 -22.33 -2.41
C SER A 246 -14.75 -22.57 -3.48
N ARG A 247 -15.73 -23.43 -3.17
CA ARG A 247 -16.86 -23.77 -4.06
C ARG A 247 -17.95 -22.69 -4.08
N ILE A 248 -17.54 -21.43 -4.18
CA ILE A 248 -18.41 -20.26 -4.22
C ILE A 248 -18.05 -19.39 -5.42
N ALA A 249 -18.96 -18.52 -5.85
CA ALA A 249 -18.62 -17.60 -6.93
C ALA A 249 -17.87 -16.36 -6.40
N PHE A 250 -16.97 -15.86 -7.23
CA PHE A 250 -16.28 -14.60 -7.04
C PHE A 250 -16.60 -13.66 -8.19
N VAL A 251 -16.77 -12.37 -7.89
CA VAL A 251 -16.85 -11.32 -8.92
C VAL A 251 -15.51 -10.61 -8.96
N ILE A 252 -14.89 -10.59 -10.13
CA ILE A 252 -13.61 -9.93 -10.37
C ILE A 252 -13.89 -8.73 -11.26
N CYS A 253 -13.44 -7.55 -10.86
CA CYS A 253 -13.51 -6.35 -11.69
C CYS A 253 -12.12 -5.78 -11.97
N THR A 254 -11.89 -5.25 -13.17
CA THR A 254 -10.65 -4.59 -13.56
C THR A 254 -10.91 -3.17 -14.07
N SER A 255 -9.93 -2.28 -13.90
CA SER A 255 -9.94 -0.94 -14.50
C SER A 255 -8.53 -0.39 -14.65
N ARG A 256 -8.33 0.47 -15.65
CA ARG A 256 -7.11 1.27 -15.84
C ARG A 256 -7.26 2.72 -15.37
N ARG A 257 -8.44 3.11 -14.89
CA ARG A 257 -8.78 4.50 -14.52
C ARG A 257 -9.40 4.62 -13.14
N ASN A 258 -10.36 3.74 -12.83
CA ASN A 258 -11.00 3.68 -11.52
C ASN A 258 -10.11 2.88 -10.56
N SER A 259 -9.65 3.52 -9.48
CA SER A 259 -8.85 2.86 -8.43
C SER A 259 -9.63 1.85 -7.59
N TRP A 260 -10.97 1.90 -7.63
CA TRP A 260 -11.87 1.00 -6.93
C TRP A 260 -12.88 0.41 -7.91
N PRO A 261 -12.46 -0.46 -8.85
CA PRO A 261 -13.40 -1.09 -9.76
C PRO A 261 -14.29 -2.04 -8.97
N TYR A 262 -15.60 -1.91 -9.04
CA TYR A 262 -16.54 -2.86 -8.42
C TYR A 262 -17.87 -2.86 -9.15
N ARG A 263 -18.55 -4.01 -9.15
CA ARG A 263 -19.87 -4.11 -9.76
C ARG A 263 -20.87 -3.33 -8.91
N ASN A 264 -21.27 -2.16 -9.38
CA ASN A 264 -22.35 -1.41 -8.76
C ASN A 264 -23.68 -1.97 -9.29
N SER A 265 -24.48 -2.59 -8.43
CA SER A 265 -25.77 -3.21 -8.80
C SER A 265 -26.84 -2.19 -9.19
N ILE A 266 -26.59 -0.89 -8.98
CA ILE A 266 -27.53 0.21 -9.22
C ILE A 266 -27.27 0.94 -10.54
N SER A 267 -26.08 0.81 -11.16
CA SER A 267 -25.81 1.48 -12.44
C SER A 267 -26.30 0.62 -13.61
N THR A 268 -27.42 1.03 -14.21
CA THR A 268 -27.99 0.45 -15.44
C THR A 268 -27.19 0.77 -16.70
N SER A 269 -26.15 1.60 -16.60
CA SER A 269 -25.20 1.90 -17.66
C SER A 269 -23.94 1.03 -17.49
N PRO A 270 -23.52 0.25 -18.52
CA PRO A 270 -22.20 -0.36 -18.50
C PRO A 270 -21.18 0.78 -18.46
N SER A 271 -20.56 0.99 -17.30
CA SER A 271 -19.45 1.92 -17.18
C SER A 271 -18.34 1.40 -18.10
N THR A 272 -18.00 2.14 -19.15
CA THR A 272 -16.91 1.82 -20.09
C THR A 272 -15.53 1.79 -19.41
N GLU A 273 -15.46 2.19 -18.14
CA GLU A 273 -14.22 2.34 -17.38
C GLU A 273 -13.85 1.11 -16.55
N GLN A 274 -14.71 0.09 -16.47
CA GLN A 274 -14.42 -1.14 -15.74
C GLN A 274 -15.09 -2.36 -16.36
N GLU A 275 -14.45 -3.51 -16.23
CA GLU A 275 -14.95 -4.79 -16.72
C GLU A 275 -15.08 -5.75 -15.54
N CYS A 276 -16.25 -6.38 -15.38
CA CYS A 276 -16.51 -7.31 -14.28
C CYS A 276 -16.94 -8.68 -14.81
N LEU A 277 -16.34 -9.73 -14.28
CA LEU A 277 -16.66 -11.12 -14.61
C LEU A 277 -16.88 -11.92 -13.34
N GLN A 278 -17.88 -12.80 -13.35
CA GLN A 278 -18.11 -13.75 -12.27
C GLN A 278 -17.47 -15.09 -12.64
N ILE A 279 -16.74 -15.69 -11.70
CA ILE A 279 -16.19 -17.04 -11.81
C ILE A 279 -16.74 -17.91 -10.67
N SER A 280 -16.94 -19.21 -10.93
CA SER A 280 -17.28 -20.19 -9.89
C SER A 280 -16.33 -21.39 -9.94
N ASN A 281 -16.22 -22.03 -11.12
CA ASN A 281 -15.26 -23.12 -11.37
C ASN A 281 -14.25 -22.78 -12.47
N ASN A 282 -14.38 -21.59 -13.06
CA ASN A 282 -13.54 -21.11 -14.15
C ASN A 282 -12.39 -20.25 -13.60
N VAL A 283 -11.40 -20.00 -14.44
CA VAL A 283 -10.26 -19.13 -14.11
C VAL A 283 -10.47 -17.79 -14.80
N PHE A 284 -10.45 -16.71 -14.03
CA PHE A 284 -10.32 -15.36 -14.59
C PHE A 284 -8.87 -15.18 -15.05
N SER A 285 -8.67 -14.59 -16.22
CA SER A 285 -7.35 -14.27 -16.76
C SER A 285 -7.38 -12.89 -17.38
N TYR A 286 -6.40 -12.05 -17.06
CA TYR A 286 -6.21 -10.73 -17.64
C TYR A 286 -4.80 -10.65 -18.21
N ASP A 287 -4.72 -10.37 -19.51
CA ASP A 287 -3.45 -10.22 -20.22
C ASP A 287 -2.87 -8.83 -19.97
N LEU A 288 -1.61 -8.81 -19.57
CA LEU A 288 -0.81 -7.61 -19.29
C LEU A 288 0.26 -7.40 -20.38
N THR A 289 0.32 -8.28 -21.36
CA THR A 289 1.26 -8.20 -22.49
C THR A 289 0.98 -6.92 -23.28
N ASP A 290 2.02 -6.13 -23.53
CA ASP A 290 1.97 -4.97 -24.44
C ASP A 290 0.99 -3.83 -24.07
N MET A 291 0.46 -3.83 -22.85
CA MET A 291 -0.48 -2.82 -22.35
C MET A 291 0.08 -1.39 -22.27
N CYS A 292 1.41 -1.24 -22.32
CA CYS A 292 2.08 0.06 -22.29
C CYS A 292 2.76 0.43 -23.63
N LEU A 293 2.45 -0.23 -24.76
CA LEU A 293 3.13 0.04 -26.04
C LEU A 293 3.03 1.50 -26.51
N ASN A 294 1.93 2.19 -26.23
CA ASN A 294 1.68 3.55 -26.69
C ASN A 294 2.17 4.66 -25.75
N TYR A 295 2.89 4.30 -24.68
CA TYR A 295 3.40 5.25 -23.69
C TYR A 295 4.92 5.33 -23.76
N GLN A 296 5.47 6.53 -23.58
CA GLN A 296 6.92 6.75 -23.64
C GLN A 296 7.59 6.53 -22.30
N THR A 297 6.90 6.92 -21.23
CA THR A 297 7.39 6.80 -19.85
C THR A 297 6.50 5.88 -19.03
N THR A 298 7.08 5.27 -17.99
CA THR A 298 6.34 4.42 -17.04
C THR A 298 5.20 5.16 -16.34
N GLN A 299 5.36 6.48 -16.13
CA GLN A 299 4.39 7.32 -15.42
C GLN A 299 3.15 7.65 -16.25
N GLU A 300 3.29 7.70 -17.58
CA GLU A 300 2.14 7.92 -18.46
C GLU A 300 1.27 6.66 -18.58
N CYS A 301 1.88 5.48 -18.47
CA CYS A 301 1.14 4.23 -18.55
C CYS A 301 0.30 4.04 -17.27
N PRO A 302 -1.05 3.97 -17.36
CA PRO A 302 -1.88 3.81 -16.18
C PRO A 302 -1.63 2.47 -15.48
N PRO A 303 -1.77 2.37 -14.15
CA PRO A 303 -1.73 1.09 -13.46
C PRO A 303 -2.96 0.21 -13.82
N LEU A 304 -2.89 -1.08 -13.50
CA LEU A 304 -4.08 -1.94 -13.47
C LEU A 304 -4.62 -2.01 -12.05
N PHE A 305 -5.88 -1.59 -11.88
CA PHE A 305 -6.66 -1.83 -10.67
C PHE A 305 -7.53 -3.07 -10.85
N LEU A 306 -7.66 -3.84 -9.78
CA LEU A 306 -8.37 -5.10 -9.74
C LEU A 306 -9.16 -5.17 -8.43
N SER A 307 -10.34 -5.76 -8.45
CA SER A 307 -11.05 -6.12 -7.23
C SER A 307 -11.54 -7.55 -7.29
N VAL A 308 -11.63 -8.18 -6.11
CA VAL A 308 -12.15 -9.53 -5.95
C VAL A 308 -13.19 -9.51 -4.85
N GLN A 309 -14.43 -9.83 -5.21
CA GLN A 309 -15.56 -9.92 -4.31
C GLN A 309 -15.95 -11.38 -4.12
N ALA A 310 -16.05 -11.83 -2.87
CA ALA A 310 -16.70 -13.11 -2.56
C ALA A 310 -18.22 -12.89 -2.56
N GLN A 311 -18.99 -13.85 -3.10
CA GLN A 311 -20.45 -13.82 -2.94
C GLN A 311 -20.84 -13.78 -1.45
N ALA A 312 -21.99 -13.18 -1.16
CA ALA A 312 -22.46 -12.97 0.21
C ALA A 312 -23.07 -14.22 0.87
N PHE A 313 -23.39 -15.24 0.08
CA PHE A 313 -24.12 -16.41 0.53
C PHE A 313 -23.38 -17.68 0.12
N ALA A 314 -23.16 -18.57 1.09
CA ALA A 314 -22.63 -19.91 0.91
C ALA A 314 -22.95 -20.77 2.13
N ASP A 315 -22.97 -22.09 1.96
CA ASP A 315 -23.09 -23.02 3.06
C ASP A 315 -21.79 -23.06 3.87
N SER A 316 -21.87 -23.33 5.17
CA SER A 316 -20.70 -23.40 6.07
C SER A 316 -19.63 -24.39 5.58
N SER A 317 -20.06 -25.52 4.99
CA SER A 317 -19.18 -26.54 4.40
C SER A 317 -18.37 -26.04 3.18
N GLN A 318 -18.77 -24.92 2.57
CA GLN A 318 -18.10 -24.34 1.39
C GLN A 318 -17.07 -23.27 1.76
N VAL A 319 -17.09 -22.78 3.00
CA VAL A 319 -16.32 -21.61 3.45
C VAL A 319 -15.50 -21.87 4.71
N MET A 320 -15.02 -23.11 4.89
CA MET A 320 -14.14 -23.45 6.00
C MET A 320 -12.70 -23.05 5.70
N CYS A 321 -12.05 -22.43 6.68
CA CYS A 321 -10.61 -22.21 6.67
C CYS A 321 -9.97 -22.62 7.99
N GLU A 322 -8.97 -23.48 7.90
CA GLU A 322 -8.22 -24.02 9.04
C GLU A 322 -6.75 -23.52 9.06
N GLU A 323 -6.39 -22.66 8.09
CA GLU A 323 -5.04 -22.12 7.92
C GLU A 323 -4.80 -20.93 8.89
N GLU A 324 -3.57 -20.76 9.38
CA GLU A 324 -3.22 -19.71 10.35
C GLU A 324 -3.36 -18.29 9.76
N GLU A 325 -3.29 -18.17 8.43
CA GLU A 325 -3.50 -16.94 7.68
C GLU A 325 -4.94 -16.41 7.79
N CYS A 326 -5.90 -17.29 8.13
CA CYS A 326 -7.30 -16.95 8.16
C CYS A 326 -7.65 -16.03 9.32
N PHE A 327 -8.45 -15.01 9.01
CA PHE A 327 -9.02 -14.12 10.00
C PHE A 327 -10.07 -14.80 10.87
N SER A 328 -10.85 -15.70 10.27
CA SER A 328 -11.91 -16.44 10.93
C SER A 328 -12.03 -17.84 10.34
N PRO A 329 -12.58 -18.81 11.08
CA PRO A 329 -12.80 -20.17 10.56
C PRO A 329 -13.73 -20.21 9.34
N GLN A 330 -14.55 -19.17 9.15
CA GLN A 330 -15.42 -19.02 7.99
C GLN A 330 -14.84 -18.00 7.01
N GLN A 331 -14.02 -18.45 6.06
CA GLN A 331 -13.49 -17.62 4.99
C GLN A 331 -13.44 -18.38 3.67
N THR A 332 -13.70 -17.63 2.62
CA THR A 332 -13.58 -18.09 1.24
C THR A 332 -12.14 -17.95 0.79
N GLN A 333 -11.74 -18.80 -0.14
CA GLN A 333 -10.38 -18.90 -0.63
C GLN A 333 -10.34 -18.75 -2.15
N PHE A 334 -9.36 -18.01 -2.65
CA PHE A 334 -9.00 -17.97 -4.06
C PHE A 334 -7.49 -17.97 -4.23
N LEU A 335 -7.03 -18.41 -5.39
CA LEU A 335 -5.63 -18.39 -5.76
C LEU A 335 -5.38 -17.23 -6.72
N LEU A 336 -4.49 -16.32 -6.33
CA LEU A 336 -3.99 -15.25 -7.18
C LEU A 336 -2.69 -15.74 -7.82
N ILE A 337 -2.62 -15.73 -9.14
CA ILE A 337 -1.48 -16.21 -9.92
C ILE A 337 -1.01 -15.07 -10.82
N THR A 338 0.30 -14.80 -10.85
CA THR A 338 0.91 -13.88 -11.80
C THR A 338 1.98 -14.60 -12.60
N ASN A 339 2.28 -14.09 -13.79
CA ASN A 339 3.30 -14.67 -14.66
C ASN A 339 4.07 -13.56 -15.36
N ASN A 340 5.41 -13.67 -15.39
CA ASN A 340 6.32 -12.78 -16.09
C ASN A 340 6.12 -11.27 -15.79
N LEU A 341 5.78 -10.93 -14.54
CA LEU A 341 5.74 -9.52 -14.12
C LEU A 341 7.14 -8.90 -14.22
N ASP A 342 7.18 -7.68 -14.73
CA ASP A 342 8.38 -6.89 -14.98
C ASP A 342 8.84 -6.14 -13.73
N CYS A 343 10.00 -5.47 -13.81
CA CYS A 343 10.53 -4.57 -12.79
C CYS A 343 11.17 -3.34 -13.43
N SER A 344 10.56 -2.84 -14.50
CA SER A 344 11.12 -1.76 -15.28
C SER A 344 10.98 -0.43 -14.55
N THR A 345 12.12 0.22 -14.36
CA THR A 345 12.19 1.65 -13.98
C THR A 345 12.55 2.52 -15.19
N TYR A 346 12.45 1.98 -16.41
CA TYR A 346 12.96 2.60 -17.64
C TYR A 346 11.99 3.59 -18.26
N ASP A 347 12.52 4.70 -18.77
CA ASP A 347 11.88 5.56 -19.77
C ASP A 347 12.47 5.24 -21.15
N ARG A 348 11.64 5.14 -22.20
CA ARG A 348 12.11 4.67 -23.52
C ARG A 348 13.12 5.61 -24.21
N ASP A 349 13.22 6.87 -23.78
CA ASP A 349 14.14 7.87 -24.32
C ASP A 349 15.63 7.63 -23.98
N GLN A 350 15.96 6.68 -23.09
CA GLN A 350 17.37 6.32 -22.84
C GLN A 350 17.96 5.32 -23.84
N LEU A 351 17.16 4.78 -24.77
CA LEU A 351 17.63 3.86 -25.82
C LEU A 351 18.18 4.57 -27.06
N SER A 352 17.88 5.85 -27.26
CA SER A 352 18.34 6.63 -28.42
C SER A 352 19.74 7.24 -28.29
N VAL A 353 20.48 6.94 -27.23
CA VAL A 353 21.88 7.41 -27.04
C VAL A 353 22.92 6.30 -27.30
N TYR A 354 22.48 5.05 -27.53
CA TYR A 354 23.39 3.91 -27.72
C TYR A 354 22.99 2.96 -28.87
N LEU A 355 22.40 3.49 -29.95
CA LEU A 355 22.28 2.79 -31.23
C LEU A 355 22.76 3.67 -32.38
#